data_AF-A0A8H7G9P8-F1
#
_entry.id   AF-A0A8H7G9P8-F1
#
_cell.length_a   1.000
_cell.length_b   1.000
_cell.length_c   1.000
_cell.angle_alpha   90.00
_cell.angle_beta   90.00
_cell.angle_gamma   90.00
#
_symmetry.space_group_name_H-M   'P 1'
#
loop_
_entity.id
_entity.type
_entity.pdbx_description
1 polymer ?
#
loop_
_entity_poly.entity_id
_entity_poly.type
_entity_poly.pdbx_seq_one_letter_code
_entity_poly.pdbx_strand_id
1 'polypeptide(L)'
;MLLGPRVREGAQGYNVVTPLIRADGSTVLVDRGFVLKEHVENGALNQARGEVELLGMIRTSQNRNSFTPDNHPEKGQWYWTDVKAMADYAGGEAAGVQPVFVEEIFGESATKCIVYCMLNVNHAQRDTQVKLG
;
A
#
# COMPACT_ATOMS: atom_id res chain seq x y z
N MET A 1 -1.88 -1.38 7.60
CA MET A 1 -2.96 -0.42 7.90
C MET A 1 -4.09 -0.61 6.90
N LEU A 2 -5.34 -0.39 7.31
CA LEU A 2 -6.50 -0.53 6.43
C LEU A 2 -7.11 0.83 6.14
N LEU A 3 -7.14 1.20 4.85
CA LEU A 3 -7.71 2.45 4.36
C LEU A 3 -9.06 2.16 3.69
N GLY A 4 -10.17 2.53 4.33
CA GLY A 4 -11.51 2.30 3.80
C GLY A 4 -12.61 2.66 4.80
N PRO A 5 -13.86 2.21 4.54
CA PRO A 5 -14.25 1.25 3.51
C PRO A 5 -14.06 1.80 2.08
N ARG A 6 -13.77 0.90 1.14
CA ARG A 6 -13.70 1.15 -0.31
C ARG A 6 -14.65 0.21 -1.03
N VAL A 7 -15.17 0.65 -2.18
CA VAL A 7 -15.97 -0.18 -3.08
C VAL A 7 -15.29 -0.20 -4.44
N ARG A 8 -15.03 -1.40 -4.95
CA ARG A 8 -14.47 -1.61 -6.29
C ARG A 8 -15.29 -2.69 -6.98
N GLU A 9 -15.84 -2.37 -8.16
CA GLU A 9 -16.65 -3.29 -8.96
C GLU A 9 -17.81 -3.94 -8.18
N GLY A 10 -18.45 -3.15 -7.30
CA GLY A 10 -19.56 -3.61 -6.46
C GLY A 10 -19.15 -4.40 -5.22
N ALA A 11 -17.86 -4.73 -5.06
CA ALA A 11 -17.35 -5.43 -3.89
C ALA A 11 -16.81 -4.46 -2.82
N GLN A 12 -17.09 -4.75 -1.56
CA GLN A 12 -16.61 -3.98 -0.41
C GLN A 12 -15.24 -4.47 0.05
N GLY A 13 -14.38 -3.53 0.43
CA GLY A 13 -13.03 -3.86 0.88
C GLY A 13 -12.27 -2.65 1.41
N TYR A 14 -10.95 -2.76 1.37
CA TYR A 14 -10.02 -1.77 1.89
C TYR A 14 -8.82 -1.66 0.96
N ASN A 15 -8.18 -0.50 0.96
CA ASN A 15 -6.82 -0.41 0.46
C ASN A 15 -5.84 -0.79 1.58
N VAL A 16 -4.82 -1.58 1.27
CA VAL A 16 -3.81 -2.02 2.24
C VAL A 16 -2.62 -1.09 2.15
N VAL A 17 -2.32 -0.38 3.24
CA VAL A 17 -1.14 0.47 3.32
C VAL A 17 -0.09 -0.18 4.22
N THR A 18 1.13 -0.32 3.70
CA THR A 18 2.24 -0.99 4.37
C THR A 18 3.49 -0.10 4.33
N PRO A 19 4.22 0.07 5.45
CA PRO A 19 5.53 0.72 5.44
C PRO A 19 6.54 -0.14 4.68
N LEU A 20 7.30 0.46 3.77
CA LEU A 20 8.36 -0.18 3.00
C LEU A 20 9.70 0.48 3.29
N ILE A 21 10.66 -0.32 3.75
CA ILE A 21 12.04 0.12 4.00
C ILE A 21 12.78 0.13 2.65
N ARG A 22 13.39 1.28 2.33
CA ARG A 22 14.22 1.47 1.13
C ARG A 22 15.66 1.07 1.43
N ALA A 23 16.45 0.85 0.38
CA ALA A 23 17.87 0.48 0.50
C ALA A 23 18.71 1.52 1.27
N ASP A 24 18.31 2.79 1.26
CA ASP A 24 18.94 3.87 2.02
C ASP A 24 18.57 3.88 3.52
N GLY A 25 17.75 2.93 3.98
CA GLY A 25 17.31 2.78 5.37
C GLY A 25 16.09 3.63 5.75
N SER A 26 15.64 4.53 4.87
CA SER A 26 14.40 5.27 5.11
C SER A 26 13.16 4.43 4.79
N THR A 27 12.04 4.75 5.42
CA THR A 27 10.78 4.02 5.23
C THR A 27 9.73 4.94 4.61
N VAL A 28 9.01 4.45 3.60
CA VAL A 28 7.89 5.15 2.97
C VAL A 28 6.59 4.36 3.14
N LEU A 29 5.45 5.03 3.05
CA LEU A 29 4.14 4.39 3.09
C LEU A 29 3.72 3.99 1.68
N VAL A 30 3.33 2.73 1.47
CA VAL A 30 2.90 2.24 0.16
C VAL A 30 1.48 1.69 0.23
N ASP A 31 0.58 2.23 -0.58
CA ASP A 31 -0.72 1.63 -0.88
C ASP A 31 -0.51 0.47 -1.86
N ARG A 32 -0.72 -0.75 -1.34
CA ARG A 32 -0.56 -2.04 -2.02
C ARG A 32 -1.84 -2.47 -2.75
N GLY A 33 -2.83 -1.59 -2.83
CA GLY A 33 -4.07 -1.83 -3.56
C GLY A 33 -5.19 -2.42 -2.73
N PHE A 34 -6.25 -2.78 -3.43
CA PHE A 34 -7.55 -3.15 -2.87
C PHE A 34 -7.59 -4.64 -2.48
N VAL A 35 -8.12 -4.92 -1.30
CA VAL A 35 -8.45 -6.26 -0.81
C VAL A 35 -9.91 -6.33 -0.39
N LEU A 36 -10.55 -7.46 -0.68
CA LEU A 36 -11.92 -7.71 -0.26
C LEU A 36 -12.02 -7.77 1.26
N LYS A 37 -13.15 -7.30 1.80
CA LYS A 37 -13.43 -7.30 3.24
C LYS A 37 -13.29 -8.71 3.84
N GLU A 38 -13.78 -9.73 3.13
CA GLU A 38 -13.69 -11.13 3.55
C GLU A 38 -12.25 -11.63 3.71
N HIS A 39 -11.32 -11.18 2.85
CA HIS A 39 -9.90 -11.54 2.96
C HIS A 39 -9.25 -10.93 4.19
N VAL A 40 -9.65 -9.72 4.56
CA VAL A 40 -9.19 -9.06 5.80
C VAL A 40 -9.70 -9.81 7.03
N GLU A 41 -10.99 -10.14 7.05
CA GLU A 41 -11.65 -10.84 8.16
C GLU A 41 -11.09 -12.26 8.37
N ASN A 42 -10.70 -12.93 7.28
CA ASN A 42 -10.07 -14.25 7.31
C ASN A 42 -8.55 -14.19 7.60
N GLY A 43 -7.97 -13.00 7.82
CA GLY A 43 -6.55 -12.84 8.13
C GLY A 43 -5.61 -13.13 6.95
N ALA A 44 -6.10 -13.10 5.71
CA ALA A 44 -5.35 -13.48 4.50
C ALA A 44 -4.36 -12.40 4.02
N LEU A 45 -4.09 -11.37 4.82
CA LEU A 45 -3.17 -10.28 4.46
C LEU A 45 -1.72 -10.71 4.69
N ASN A 46 -1.08 -11.23 3.65
CA ASN A 46 0.34 -11.54 3.67
C ASN A 46 1.17 -10.31 3.32
N GLN A 47 2.10 -9.95 4.20
CA GLN A 47 3.16 -9.00 3.87
C GLN A 47 4.23 -9.73 3.05
N ALA A 48 4.59 -9.17 1.90
CA ALA A 48 5.74 -9.61 1.14
C ALA A 48 6.97 -9.61 2.06
N ARG A 49 7.73 -10.72 2.06
CA ARG A 49 9.00 -10.82 2.79
C ARG A 49 10.14 -10.81 1.77
N GLY A 50 11.16 -10.01 2.04
CA GLY A 50 12.33 -9.86 1.18
C GLY A 50 12.33 -8.57 0.36
N GLU A 51 13.32 -8.45 -0.52
CA GLU A 51 13.50 -7.30 -1.40
C GLU A 51 12.42 -7.29 -2.49
N VAL A 52 11.82 -6.13 -2.72
CA VAL A 52 10.77 -5.93 -3.73
C VAL A 52 11.07 -4.67 -4.53
N GLU A 53 10.78 -4.72 -5.83
CA GLU A 53 10.85 -3.58 -6.73
C GLU A 53 9.43 -3.21 -7.14
N LEU A 54 8.97 -2.01 -6.79
CA LEU A 54 7.63 -1.54 -7.16
C LEU A 54 7.70 -0.23 -7.94
N LEU A 55 6.72 -0.06 -8.82
CA LEU A 55 6.46 1.19 -9.52
C LEU A 55 5.24 1.84 -8.87
N GLY A 56 5.28 3.14 -8.61
CA GLY A 56 4.15 3.83 -8.01
C GLY A 56 4.17 5.33 -8.22
N MET A 57 3.05 5.98 -7.91
CA MET A 57 2.90 7.43 -7.92
C MET A 57 2.93 7.98 -6.51
N ILE A 58 3.73 9.03 -6.29
CA ILE A 58 3.69 9.78 -5.04
C ILE A 58 2.36 10.53 -4.97
N ARG A 59 1.70 10.46 -3.82
CA ARG A 59 0.45 11.18 -3.50
C ARG A 59 0.67 12.06 -2.28
N THR A 60 -0.02 13.20 -2.28
CA THR A 60 -0.15 14.06 -1.09
C THR A 60 -1.33 13.60 -0.23
N SER A 61 -1.38 14.04 1.02
CA SER A 61 -2.53 13.81 1.89
C SER A 61 -3.80 14.34 1.25
N GLN A 62 -4.88 13.56 1.34
CA GLN A 62 -6.19 14.00 0.86
C GLN A 62 -6.82 14.97 1.87
N ASN A 63 -7.45 16.03 1.35
CA ASN A 63 -8.22 16.93 2.18
C ASN A 63 -9.50 16.25 2.65
N ARG A 64 -9.72 16.22 3.96
CA ARG A 64 -10.94 15.72 4.59
C ARG A 64 -12.09 16.72 4.37
N ASN A 65 -13.29 16.21 4.06
CA ASN A 65 -14.53 17.01 4.10
C ASN A 65 -15.34 16.73 5.37
N SER A 66 -16.38 17.54 5.64
CA SER A 66 -17.21 17.43 6.84
C SER A 66 -17.98 16.11 6.99
N PHE A 67 -18.14 15.32 5.91
CA PHE A 67 -18.82 14.03 5.93
C PHE A 67 -17.86 12.85 6.09
N THR A 68 -16.55 13.10 6.02
CA THR A 68 -15.53 12.07 6.18
C THR A 68 -15.31 11.83 7.69
N PRO A 69 -15.46 10.60 8.18
CA PRO A 69 -15.19 10.26 9.58
C PRO A 69 -13.75 10.57 9.99
N ASP A 70 -13.52 10.68 11.29
CA ASP A 70 -12.17 10.76 11.86
C ASP A 70 -11.44 9.44 11.69
N ASN A 71 -10.13 9.50 11.43
CA ASN A 71 -9.27 8.31 11.47
C ASN A 71 -9.17 7.78 12.91
N HIS A 72 -8.89 6.49 13.05
CA HIS A 72 -8.66 5.82 14.33
C HIS A 72 -7.26 5.18 14.33
N PRO A 73 -6.19 5.97 14.47
CA PRO A 73 -4.81 5.47 14.46
C PRO A 73 -4.58 4.39 15.51
N GLU A 74 -5.20 4.49 16.68
CA GLU A 74 -5.09 3.51 17.77
C GLU A 74 -5.59 2.11 17.40
N LYS A 75 -6.42 2.00 16.36
CA LYS A 75 -6.91 0.72 15.80
C LYS A 75 -6.30 0.39 14.44
N GLY A 76 -5.40 1.24 13.92
CA GLY A 76 -4.87 1.13 12.56
C GLY A 76 -5.93 1.26 11.46
N GLN A 77 -7.06 1.92 11.77
CA GLN A 77 -8.20 2.12 10.87
C GLN A 77 -8.20 3.55 10.31
N TRP A 78 -8.25 3.66 8.99
CA TRP A 78 -8.10 4.92 8.28
C TRP A 78 -9.25 5.08 7.27
N TYR A 79 -9.89 6.24 7.24
CA TYR A 79 -10.95 6.59 6.30
C TYR A 79 -10.43 7.52 5.18
N TRP A 80 -9.38 8.29 5.47
CA TRP A 80 -8.71 9.18 4.52
C TRP A 80 -7.20 9.16 4.74
N THR A 81 -6.43 9.55 3.72
CA THR A 81 -4.96 9.48 3.73
C THR A 81 -4.34 10.65 4.47
N ASP A 82 -4.37 10.59 5.80
CA ASP A 82 -3.54 11.46 6.64
C ASP A 82 -2.10 10.92 6.66
N VAL A 83 -1.32 11.29 5.65
CA VAL A 83 0.04 10.72 5.46
C VAL A 83 0.93 10.95 6.68
N LYS A 84 0.79 12.09 7.36
CA LYS A 84 1.58 12.38 8.55
C LYS A 84 1.18 11.46 9.69
N ALA A 85 -0.11 11.40 10.03
CA ALA A 85 -0.58 10.55 11.12
C ALA A 85 -0.32 9.06 10.85
N MET A 86 -0.41 8.63 9.58
CA MET A 86 -0.08 7.26 9.17
C MET A 86 1.43 6.97 9.34
N ALA A 87 2.30 7.93 9.03
CA ALA A 87 3.73 7.79 9.23
C ALA A 87 4.06 7.71 10.73
N ASP A 88 3.44 8.55 11.55
CA ASP A 88 3.57 8.53 13.00
C ASP A 88 3.11 7.18 13.59
N TYR A 89 1.98 6.65 13.11
CA TYR A 89 1.49 5.31 13.50
C TYR A 89 2.47 4.19 13.12
N ALA A 90 3.17 4.32 11.98
CA ALA A 90 4.16 3.35 11.53
C ALA A 90 5.50 3.42 12.28
N GLY A 91 5.63 4.30 13.28
CA GLY A 91 6.84 4.47 14.10
C GLY A 91 7.51 5.84 13.93
N GLY A 92 7.02 6.66 12.99
CA GLY A 92 7.46 8.04 12.77
C GLY A 92 8.95 8.18 12.50
N GLU A 93 9.47 9.37 12.80
CA GLU A 93 10.87 9.72 12.58
C GLU A 93 11.85 8.80 13.32
N ALA A 94 11.50 8.32 14.51
CA ALA A 94 12.33 7.41 15.30
C ALA A 94 12.58 6.06 14.61
N ALA A 95 11.64 5.62 13.76
CA ALA A 95 11.76 4.42 12.94
C ALA A 95 12.18 4.74 11.48
N GLY A 96 12.59 5.99 11.20
CA GLY A 96 12.97 6.43 9.85
C GLY A 96 11.79 6.52 8.87
N VAL A 97 10.55 6.58 9.36
CA VAL A 97 9.36 6.68 8.51
C VAL A 97 9.16 8.12 8.06
N GLN A 98 9.24 8.33 6.76
CA GLN A 98 8.98 9.61 6.13
C GLN A 98 7.49 9.74 5.81
N PRO A 99 6.91 10.96 5.90
CA PRO A 99 5.52 11.22 5.50
C PRO A 99 5.41 11.28 3.97
N VAL A 100 5.82 10.19 3.31
CA VAL A 100 5.78 9.98 1.86
C VAL A 100 4.84 8.82 1.60
N PHE A 101 3.82 9.06 0.78
CA PHE A 101 2.81 8.07 0.41
C PHE A 101 2.93 7.75 -1.07
N VAL A 102 3.06 6.47 -1.39
CA VAL A 102 3.20 5.96 -2.74
C VAL A 102 2.03 5.03 -3.04
N GLU A 103 1.32 5.32 -4.12
CA GLU A 103 0.29 4.44 -4.67
C GLU A 103 0.94 3.49 -5.68
N GLU A 104 0.97 2.19 -5.38
CA GLU A 104 1.54 1.20 -6.28
C GLU A 104 0.72 1.12 -7.57
N ILE A 105 1.42 1.19 -8.72
CA ILE A 105 0.81 1.03 -10.03
C ILE A 105 0.97 -0.43 -10.46
N PHE A 106 -0.16 -1.11 -10.59
CA PHE A 106 -0.22 -2.42 -11.21
C PHE A 106 -0.38 -2.26 -12.72
N GLY A 107 0.73 -2.29 -13.46
CA GLY A 107 0.71 -2.38 -14.92
C GLY A 107 0.79 -3.83 -15.40
N GLU A 108 0.27 -4.14 -16.58
CA GLU A 108 0.45 -5.46 -17.23
C GLU A 108 1.95 -5.79 -17.49
N SER A 109 2.82 -4.77 -17.48
CA SER A 109 4.29 -4.87 -17.59
C SER A 109 5.02 -4.88 -16.24
N ALA A 110 4.33 -4.63 -15.12
CA ALA A 110 4.89 -4.71 -13.76
C ALA A 110 4.88 -6.15 -13.21
N THR A 111 4.82 -7.15 -14.09
CA THR A 111 4.78 -8.59 -13.79
C THR A 111 6.16 -9.14 -13.38
N LYS A 112 7.01 -8.29 -12.78
CA LYS A 112 8.16 -8.75 -12.00
C LYS A 112 7.90 -8.73 -10.48
N CYS A 113 6.88 -8.00 -10.02
CA CYS A 113 6.41 -8.10 -8.62
C CYS A 113 5.21 -9.05 -8.43
N ILE A 114 4.58 -9.50 -9.51
CA ILE A 114 3.32 -10.25 -9.42
C ILE A 114 3.54 -11.75 -9.12
N VAL A 115 4.70 -12.33 -9.47
CA VAL A 115 4.83 -13.80 -9.49
C VAL A 115 5.00 -14.46 -8.11
N TYR A 116 5.27 -13.70 -7.03
CA TYR A 116 5.43 -14.32 -5.70
C TYR A 116 4.43 -13.88 -4.63
N CYS A 117 3.62 -12.84 -4.84
CA CYS A 117 2.93 -12.22 -3.71
C CYS A 117 1.43 -12.46 -3.63
N MET A 118 0.71 -12.92 -4.67
CA MET A 118 -0.73 -13.15 -4.49
C MET A 118 -1.30 -14.46 -5.02
N LEU A 119 -1.03 -14.95 -6.23
CA LEU A 119 -1.68 -16.19 -6.68
C LEU A 119 -0.83 -16.96 -7.70
N ASN A 120 -0.83 -18.27 -7.52
CA ASN A 120 -0.20 -19.28 -8.34
C ASN A 120 -0.97 -19.41 -9.69
N VAL A 121 -0.57 -18.71 -10.76
CA VAL A 121 -1.06 -18.99 -12.14
C VAL A 121 0.01 -18.66 -13.20
N ASN A 122 0.15 -19.58 -14.15
CA ASN A 122 1.10 -19.67 -15.25
C ASN A 122 1.12 -18.51 -16.29
N HIS A 123 2.27 -18.46 -16.99
CA HIS A 123 2.51 -18.00 -18.39
C HIS A 123 3.14 -16.61 -18.68
N ALA A 124 4.42 -16.66 -19.06
CA ALA A 124 5.08 -16.12 -20.26
C ALA A 124 5.08 -14.62 -20.66
N GLN A 125 6.30 -14.06 -20.57
CA GLN A 125 7.08 -13.36 -21.63
C GLN A 125 6.94 -11.84 -21.96
N ARG A 126 8.14 -11.20 -21.92
CA ARG A 126 8.78 -10.18 -22.81
C ARG A 126 8.80 -8.69 -22.41
N ASP A 127 10.03 -8.27 -22.07
CA ASP A 127 10.77 -7.01 -22.32
C ASP A 127 10.14 -5.63 -22.08
N THR A 128 10.73 -4.84 -21.16
CA THR A 128 11.58 -3.65 -21.43
C THR A 128 12.05 -3.04 -20.10
N GLN A 129 13.35 -2.72 -19.97
CA GLN A 129 14.00 -2.25 -18.74
C GLN A 129 13.96 -0.72 -18.58
N VAL A 130 13.80 -0.23 -17.35
CA VAL A 130 14.30 1.09 -16.92
C VAL A 130 14.94 0.95 -15.54
N LYS A 131 16.21 1.32 -15.46
CA LYS A 131 17.10 1.24 -14.29
C LYS A 131 17.04 2.59 -13.56
N LEU A 132 16.64 2.62 -12.29
CA LEU A 132 16.84 3.78 -11.42
C LEU A 132 18.07 3.50 -10.56
N GLY A 133 19.10 4.34 -10.72
CA GLY A 133 20.37 4.25 -10.02
C GLY A 133 20.37 4.94 -8.66
#